data_AF-A0A511FC22-F1
#
_entry.id   AF-A0A511FC22-F1
#
_cell.length_a   1.000
_cell.length_b   1.000
_cell.length_c   1.000
_cell.angle_alpha   90.00
_cell.angle_beta   90.00
_cell.angle_gamma   90.00
#
_symmetry.space_group_name_H-M   'P 1'
#
loop_
_entity.id
_entity.type
_entity.pdbx_description
1 polymer ?
#
loop_
_entity_poly.entity_id
_entity_poly.type
_entity_poly.pdbx_seq_one_letter_code
_entity_poly.pdbx_strand_id
1 'polypeptide(L)'
;MTTSTPDTPGTAEYDRFGPWIDQVRTPEDVPRLFRDHPMHLDGTRLVLKVPRNVARRDATPDMDLYDHLLVLDDRGLTVLSRRAGAGEAGYDARQVPFVEVAAVRDVVNLLDGRLTVLTRDGRDLTVAYNGSARDAVRGLVDGLRAGATAARPSPRGRSLLEAGHARADTRALDLGRDDLAVAGDVRDVTRHAPGLVPWAGHGRRRVTPLHGGVAQGLLHALSPATLQAGVLAGDEAALEVFGRHEWLLRGAKPVHSASRTVVPLGGLDAIEVGPHPGYAGVVVARLVAGSARVDVLVPEASAAHGLLAAAASGARR
;
A
#
# COMPACT_ATOMS: atom_id res chain seq x y z
N MET A 1 -47.35 -20.81 17.20
CA MET A 1 -47.41 -19.83 16.11
C MET A 1 -46.48 -18.69 16.52
N THR A 2 -45.19 -18.82 16.19
CA THR A 2 -44.13 -17.87 16.56
C THR A 2 -44.20 -16.70 15.59
N THR A 3 -44.60 -15.54 16.09
CA THR A 3 -44.54 -14.26 15.36
C THR A 3 -43.07 -13.87 15.18
N SER A 4 -42.54 -14.09 13.98
CA SER A 4 -41.30 -13.49 13.52
C SER A 4 -41.53 -11.99 13.32
N THR A 5 -41.01 -11.18 14.24
CA THR A 5 -40.92 -9.73 14.08
C THR A 5 -40.10 -9.44 12.82
N PRO A 6 -40.59 -8.60 11.88
CA PRO A 6 -39.82 -8.26 10.69
C PRO A 6 -38.54 -7.56 11.12
N ASP A 7 -37.42 -8.12 10.68
CA ASP A 7 -36.08 -7.61 10.96
C ASP A 7 -35.96 -6.21 10.33
N THR A 8 -35.86 -5.18 11.17
CA THR A 8 -35.74 -3.81 10.66
C THR A 8 -34.34 -3.67 10.06
N PRO A 9 -34.16 -3.12 8.84
CA PRO A 9 -32.88 -3.16 8.13
C PRO A 9 -31.68 -2.59 8.91
N GLY A 10 -31.90 -1.67 9.86
CA GLY A 10 -30.85 -1.12 10.74
C GLY A 10 -30.35 -2.14 11.78
N THR A 11 -31.22 -3.02 12.26
CA THR A 11 -30.87 -4.05 13.27
C THR A 11 -29.97 -5.12 12.65
N ALA A 12 -30.28 -5.59 11.44
CA ALA A 12 -29.48 -6.61 10.75
C ALA A 12 -28.08 -6.10 10.30
N GLU A 13 -27.94 -4.81 9.99
CA GLU A 13 -26.62 -4.20 9.74
C GLU A 13 -25.80 -4.10 11.03
N TYR A 14 -26.42 -3.61 12.11
CA TYR A 14 -25.80 -3.47 13.42
C TYR A 14 -25.35 -4.82 14.02
N ASP A 15 -26.14 -5.87 13.88
CA ASP A 15 -25.80 -7.18 14.42
C ASP A 15 -24.53 -7.75 13.78
N ARG A 16 -24.37 -7.52 12.47
CA ARG A 16 -23.20 -7.93 11.67
C ARG A 16 -22.00 -6.97 11.79
N PHE A 17 -22.17 -5.82 12.42
CA PHE A 17 -21.12 -4.81 12.50
C PHE A 17 -19.95 -5.24 13.39
N GLY A 18 -18.73 -5.13 12.88
CA GLY A 18 -17.51 -5.43 13.59
C GLY A 18 -16.30 -4.71 13.00
N PRO A 19 -15.11 -4.86 13.59
CA PRO A 19 -13.89 -4.19 13.13
C PRO A 19 -13.31 -4.74 11.82
N TRP A 20 -13.92 -5.76 11.23
CA TRP A 20 -13.41 -6.46 10.03
C TRP A 20 -13.98 -5.86 8.74
N ILE A 21 -13.19 -5.90 7.66
CA ILE A 21 -13.66 -5.58 6.31
C ILE A 21 -14.32 -6.85 5.74
N ASP A 22 -15.56 -6.70 5.30
CA ASP A 22 -16.33 -7.77 4.67
C ASP A 22 -16.54 -7.50 3.19
N GLN A 23 -16.67 -8.59 2.43
CA GLN A 23 -17.10 -8.53 1.04
C GLN A 23 -18.62 -8.37 0.96
N VAL A 24 -19.08 -7.45 0.10
CA VAL A 24 -20.49 -7.37 -0.30
C VAL A 24 -20.72 -8.39 -1.40
N ARG A 25 -21.64 -9.33 -1.17
CA ARG A 25 -21.96 -10.40 -2.13
C ARG A 25 -23.37 -10.28 -2.69
N THR A 26 -24.28 -9.71 -1.93
CA THR A 26 -25.65 -9.42 -2.38
C THR A 26 -26.00 -7.95 -2.18
N PRO A 27 -27.05 -7.42 -2.84
CA PRO A 27 -27.50 -6.05 -2.64
C PRO A 27 -27.81 -5.71 -1.16
N GLU A 28 -28.28 -6.68 -0.38
CA GLU A 28 -28.60 -6.53 1.05
C GLU A 28 -27.36 -6.39 1.94
N ASP A 29 -26.19 -6.77 1.44
CA ASP A 29 -24.91 -6.57 2.13
C ASP A 29 -24.39 -5.14 2.03
N VAL A 30 -24.89 -4.35 1.07
CA VAL A 30 -24.51 -2.95 0.88
C VAL A 30 -24.97 -2.15 2.10
N PRO A 31 -24.04 -1.43 2.79
CA PRO A 31 -24.40 -0.58 3.92
C PRO A 31 -25.48 0.43 3.54
N ARG A 32 -26.43 0.66 4.44
CA ARG A 32 -27.62 1.51 4.19
C ARG A 32 -27.26 2.84 3.54
N LEU A 33 -26.20 3.49 4.00
CA LEU A 33 -25.72 4.78 3.50
C LEU A 33 -25.43 4.80 2.00
N PHE A 34 -24.98 3.67 1.42
CA PHE A 34 -24.47 3.61 0.05
C PHE A 34 -25.45 2.95 -0.94
N ARG A 35 -26.65 2.55 -0.50
CA ARG A 35 -27.58 1.74 -1.30
C ARG A 35 -28.17 2.45 -2.51
N ASP A 36 -28.23 3.78 -2.47
CA ASP A 36 -28.70 4.59 -3.60
C ASP A 36 -27.64 4.76 -4.70
N HIS A 37 -26.40 4.30 -4.47
CA HIS A 37 -25.35 4.33 -5.47
C HIS A 37 -25.66 3.32 -6.59
N PRO A 38 -25.70 3.74 -7.86
CA PRO A 38 -25.94 2.81 -8.97
C PRO A 38 -24.74 1.87 -9.13
N MET A 39 -24.87 0.63 -8.64
CA MET A 39 -23.85 -0.41 -8.78
C MET A 39 -24.44 -1.73 -9.25
N HIS A 40 -23.71 -2.40 -10.15
CA HIS A 40 -24.08 -3.70 -10.71
C HIS A 40 -23.12 -4.75 -10.16
N LEU A 41 -23.53 -5.52 -9.14
CA LEU A 41 -22.63 -6.47 -8.47
C LEU A 41 -22.08 -7.54 -9.43
N ASP A 42 -22.85 -7.96 -10.43
CA ASP A 42 -22.43 -8.97 -11.42
C ASP A 42 -21.22 -8.53 -12.27
N GLY A 43 -21.01 -7.22 -12.44
CA GLY A 43 -19.87 -6.66 -13.18
C GLY A 43 -18.70 -6.23 -12.30
N THR A 44 -18.80 -6.43 -10.98
CA THR A 44 -17.75 -6.05 -10.04
C THR A 44 -16.85 -7.23 -9.73
N ARG A 45 -15.54 -6.98 -9.68
CA ARG A 45 -14.54 -8.00 -9.31
C ARG A 45 -14.49 -8.19 -7.80
N LEU A 46 -14.61 -7.09 -7.06
CA LEU A 46 -14.54 -7.09 -5.60
C LEU A 46 -15.29 -5.87 -5.05
N VAL A 47 -16.12 -6.08 -4.04
CA VAL A 47 -16.77 -5.00 -3.29
C VAL A 47 -16.51 -5.21 -1.81
N LEU A 48 -15.90 -4.22 -1.15
CA LEU A 48 -15.54 -4.29 0.27
C LEU A 48 -16.22 -3.16 1.05
N LYS A 49 -16.83 -3.49 2.19
CA LYS A 49 -17.32 -2.48 3.14
C LYS A 49 -16.32 -2.30 4.28
N VAL A 50 -15.92 -1.05 4.52
CA VAL A 50 -14.90 -0.68 5.51
C VAL A 50 -15.59 -0.13 6.75
N PRO A 51 -15.50 -0.81 7.90
CA PRO A 51 -16.22 -0.42 9.10
C PRO A 51 -15.65 0.89 9.66
N ARG A 52 -16.53 1.67 10.28
CA ARG A 52 -16.15 2.84 11.04
C ARG A 52 -15.37 2.44 12.29
N ASN A 53 -14.35 3.22 12.63
CA ASN A 53 -13.62 3.04 13.89
C ASN A 53 -14.44 3.61 15.07
N VAL A 54 -15.46 2.87 15.50
CA VAL A 54 -16.29 3.16 16.67
C VAL A 54 -16.38 1.91 17.55
N ALA A 55 -16.28 2.08 18.87
CA ALA A 55 -16.45 0.96 19.78
C ALA A 55 -17.90 0.46 19.71
N ARG A 56 -18.11 -0.87 19.70
CA ARG A 56 -19.45 -1.45 19.54
C ARG A 56 -20.46 -0.95 20.58
N ARG A 57 -20.02 -0.69 21.82
CA ARG A 57 -20.86 -0.12 22.89
C ARG A 57 -21.35 1.32 22.62
N ASP A 58 -20.68 2.02 21.71
CA ASP A 58 -20.96 3.41 21.34
C ASP A 58 -21.66 3.48 19.97
N ALA A 59 -21.88 2.32 19.31
CA ALA A 59 -22.59 2.22 18.05
C ALA A 59 -24.09 1.97 18.29
N THR A 60 -24.95 2.53 17.43
CA THR A 60 -26.40 2.28 17.46
C THR A 60 -26.90 1.86 16.07
N PRO A 61 -28.06 1.18 15.96
CA PRO A 61 -28.63 0.76 14.67
C PRO A 61 -28.98 1.90 13.70
N ASP A 62 -29.18 3.11 14.22
CA ASP A 62 -29.51 4.30 13.44
C ASP A 62 -28.28 5.01 12.86
N MET A 63 -27.07 4.65 13.33
CA MET A 63 -25.83 5.22 12.82
C MET A 63 -25.44 4.61 11.48
N ASP A 64 -24.69 5.36 10.69
CA ASP A 64 -23.92 4.81 9.57
C ASP A 64 -22.65 4.16 10.14
N LEU A 65 -22.57 2.83 10.01
CA LEU A 65 -21.56 2.01 10.67
C LEU A 65 -20.32 1.77 9.80
N TYR A 66 -20.33 2.23 8.55
CA TYR A 66 -19.25 2.03 7.59
C TYR A 66 -18.76 3.37 7.07
N ASP A 67 -17.44 3.60 7.10
CA ASP A 67 -16.86 4.83 6.58
C ASP A 67 -16.65 4.75 5.05
N HIS A 68 -16.42 3.54 4.50
CA HIS A 68 -16.20 3.38 3.07
C HIS A 68 -16.89 2.16 2.44
N LEU A 69 -17.26 2.29 1.16
CA LEU A 69 -17.52 1.18 0.25
C LEU A 69 -16.51 1.24 -0.91
N LEU A 70 -15.72 0.19 -1.08
CA LEU A 70 -14.71 0.07 -2.12
C LEU A 70 -15.24 -0.86 -3.20
N VAL A 71 -15.35 -0.38 -4.43
CA VAL A 71 -15.90 -1.10 -5.57
C VAL A 71 -14.81 -1.20 -6.63
N LEU A 72 -14.28 -2.40 -6.83
CA LEU A 72 -13.32 -2.70 -7.90
C LEU A 72 -14.06 -3.38 -9.05
N ASP A 73 -14.06 -2.73 -10.22
CA ASP A 73 -14.66 -3.25 -11.45
C ASP A 73 -13.61 -3.30 -12.59
N ASP A 74 -14.06 -3.48 -13.83
CA ASP A 74 -13.19 -3.53 -15.01
C ASP A 74 -12.61 -2.16 -15.41
N ARG A 75 -13.17 -1.06 -14.91
CA ARG A 75 -12.75 0.31 -15.22
C ARG A 75 -11.74 0.83 -14.21
N GLY A 76 -11.90 0.45 -12.94
CA GLY A 76 -11.00 0.88 -11.87
C GLY A 76 -11.58 0.68 -10.48
N LEU A 77 -11.19 1.57 -9.57
CA LEU A 77 -11.66 1.60 -8.19
C LEU A 77 -12.60 2.77 -7.98
N THR A 78 -13.82 2.50 -7.57
CA THR A 78 -14.74 3.51 -7.02
C THR A 78 -14.74 3.41 -5.51
N VAL A 79 -14.60 4.54 -4.83
CA VAL A 79 -14.68 4.65 -3.38
C VAL A 79 -15.81 5.59 -3.01
N LEU A 80 -16.75 5.06 -2.23
CA LEU A 80 -17.78 5.85 -1.57
C LEU A 80 -17.31 6.09 -0.14
N SER A 81 -17.24 7.35 0.27
CA SER A 81 -16.77 7.75 1.61
C SER A 81 -17.86 8.53 2.31
N ARG A 82 -18.23 8.10 3.52
CA ARG A 82 -19.18 8.82 4.37
C ARG A 82 -18.69 10.25 4.62
N ARG A 83 -19.58 11.24 4.48
CA ARG A 83 -19.27 12.63 4.86
C ARG A 83 -19.15 12.76 6.37
N ALA A 84 -18.19 13.55 6.84
CA ALA A 84 -17.88 13.67 8.26
C ALA A 84 -18.19 15.10 8.74
N GLY A 85 -19.30 15.27 9.45
CA GLY A 85 -19.67 16.53 10.08
C GLY A 85 -21.05 16.47 10.72
N ALA A 86 -21.31 17.32 11.71
CA ALA A 86 -22.65 17.46 12.29
C ALA A 86 -23.61 18.02 11.22
N GLY A 87 -24.56 17.20 10.76
CA GLY A 87 -25.55 17.58 9.74
C GLY A 87 -25.17 17.22 8.30
N GLU A 88 -24.00 16.61 8.06
CA GLU A 88 -23.61 16.13 6.74
C GLU A 88 -24.12 14.69 6.53
N ALA A 89 -25.30 14.56 5.95
CA ALA A 89 -25.82 13.27 5.49
C ALA A 89 -25.21 12.89 4.13
N GLY A 90 -25.02 11.58 3.93
CA GLY A 90 -24.61 11.01 2.65
C GLY A 90 -23.12 10.72 2.53
N TYR A 91 -22.66 10.58 1.30
CA TYR A 91 -21.31 10.18 0.95
C TYR A 91 -20.78 10.94 -0.26
N ASP A 92 -19.47 10.95 -0.40
CA ASP A 92 -18.78 11.37 -1.61
C ASP A 92 -18.36 10.14 -2.41
N ALA A 93 -18.50 10.21 -3.73
CA ALA A 93 -18.09 9.15 -4.64
C ALA A 93 -16.86 9.59 -5.42
N ARG A 94 -15.86 8.72 -5.50
CA ARG A 94 -14.66 8.97 -6.29
C ARG A 94 -14.27 7.75 -7.07
N GLN A 95 -14.17 7.90 -8.40
CA GLN A 95 -13.63 6.88 -9.28
C GLN A 95 -12.16 7.17 -9.63
N VAL A 96 -11.34 6.13 -9.55
CA VAL A 96 -9.94 6.10 -9.98
C VAL A 96 -9.81 5.05 -11.07
N PRO A 97 -9.78 5.45 -12.35
CA PRO A 97 -9.51 4.54 -13.46
C PRO A 97 -8.14 3.87 -13.31
N PHE A 98 -7.99 2.64 -13.81
CA PHE A 98 -6.70 1.93 -13.71
C PHE A 98 -5.52 2.70 -14.33
N VAL A 99 -5.75 3.43 -15.43
CA VAL A 99 -4.73 4.25 -16.09
C VAL A 99 -4.23 5.41 -15.22
N GLU A 100 -5.03 5.85 -14.24
CA GLU A 100 -4.67 6.91 -13.30
C GLU A 100 -3.94 6.38 -12.06
N VAL A 101 -3.85 5.06 -11.87
CA VAL A 101 -3.14 4.46 -10.73
C VAL A 101 -1.63 4.54 -10.96
N ALA A 102 -0.97 5.41 -10.20
CA ALA A 102 0.47 5.59 -10.24
C ALA A 102 1.21 4.59 -9.32
N ALA A 103 0.62 4.29 -8.15
CA ALA A 103 1.10 3.26 -7.25
C ALA A 103 0.00 2.84 -6.26
N VAL A 104 0.12 1.65 -5.71
CA VAL A 104 -0.74 1.15 -4.62
C VAL A 104 0.14 0.79 -3.44
N ARG A 105 -0.05 1.46 -2.31
CA ARG A 105 0.72 1.26 -1.09
C ARG A 105 -0.18 0.72 0.01
N ASP A 106 0.12 -0.49 0.47
CA ASP A 106 -0.45 -1.09 1.66
C ASP A 106 0.57 -1.06 2.79
N VAL A 107 0.16 -0.56 3.95
CA VAL A 107 0.96 -0.49 5.17
C VAL A 107 0.16 -1.01 6.35
N VAL A 108 0.73 -1.96 7.09
CA VAL A 108 0.12 -2.51 8.30
C VAL A 108 1.11 -2.42 9.44
N ASN A 109 0.70 -1.77 10.54
CA ASN A 109 1.39 -1.76 11.81
C ASN A 109 0.46 -2.33 12.89
N LEU A 110 0.64 -3.61 13.20
CA LEU A 110 -0.28 -4.36 14.06
C LEU A 110 -1.74 -4.30 13.53
N LEU A 111 -2.64 -3.63 14.27
CA LEU A 111 -4.05 -3.46 13.92
C LEU A 111 -4.31 -2.16 13.15
N ASP A 112 -3.30 -1.32 12.93
CA ASP A 112 -3.42 -0.09 12.15
C ASP A 112 -3.00 -0.35 10.71
N GLY A 113 -4.00 -0.48 9.83
CA GLY A 113 -3.83 -0.70 8.40
C GLY A 113 -4.16 0.55 7.59
N ARG A 114 -3.41 0.78 6.52
CA ARG A 114 -3.65 1.88 5.58
C ARG A 114 -3.38 1.45 4.16
N LEU A 115 -4.41 1.49 3.33
CA LEU A 115 -4.31 1.39 1.88
C LEU A 115 -4.26 2.80 1.28
N THR A 116 -3.29 3.07 0.42
CA THR A 116 -3.20 4.32 -0.34
C THR A 116 -3.05 4.01 -1.82
N VAL A 117 -3.96 4.53 -2.63
CA VAL A 117 -3.85 4.55 -4.09
C VAL A 117 -3.32 5.91 -4.48
N LEU A 118 -2.04 5.94 -4.89
CA LEU A 118 -1.44 7.14 -5.44
C LEU A 118 -1.88 7.31 -6.88
N THR A 119 -2.27 8.51 -7.24
CA THR A 119 -2.84 8.80 -8.57
C THR A 119 -1.96 9.73 -9.37
N ARG A 120 -1.97 9.59 -10.70
CA ARG A 120 -1.14 10.40 -11.60
C ARG A 120 -1.44 11.90 -11.49
N ASP A 121 -2.65 12.29 -11.09
CA ASP A 121 -3.01 13.68 -10.88
C ASP A 121 -2.63 14.23 -9.48
N GLY A 122 -2.13 13.38 -8.58
CA GLY A 122 -1.69 13.72 -7.23
C GLY A 122 -2.82 13.82 -6.21
N ARG A 123 -4.06 13.52 -6.59
CA ARG A 123 -5.18 13.43 -5.65
C ARG A 123 -5.17 12.04 -5.04
N ASP A 124 -4.31 11.75 -4.09
CA ASP A 124 -4.23 10.38 -3.55
C ASP A 124 -5.53 9.97 -2.83
N LEU A 125 -5.82 8.67 -2.82
CA LEU A 125 -6.94 8.10 -2.08
C LEU A 125 -6.39 7.22 -0.97
N THR A 126 -6.78 7.50 0.28
CA THR A 126 -6.33 6.74 1.45
C THR A 126 -7.51 6.21 2.24
N VAL A 127 -7.45 4.92 2.58
CA VAL A 127 -8.44 4.21 3.40
C VAL A 127 -7.72 3.59 4.58
N ALA A 128 -8.13 4.00 5.79
CA ALA A 128 -7.69 3.35 7.02
C ALA A 128 -8.55 2.10 7.26
N TYR A 129 -7.95 1.06 7.81
CA TYR A 129 -8.64 -0.18 8.14
C TYR A 129 -7.98 -0.92 9.29
N ASN A 130 -8.69 -1.88 9.88
CA ASN A 130 -8.09 -2.73 10.91
C ASN A 130 -7.16 -3.77 10.28
N GLY A 131 -5.92 -3.87 10.75
CA GLY A 131 -4.92 -4.83 10.27
C GLY A 131 -5.37 -6.30 10.30
N SER A 132 -6.38 -6.67 11.09
CA SER A 132 -7.00 -8.02 11.03
C SER A 132 -7.68 -8.32 9.68
N ALA A 133 -8.00 -7.29 8.90
CA ALA A 133 -8.61 -7.40 7.58
C ALA A 133 -7.57 -7.39 6.42
N ARG A 134 -6.30 -7.64 6.73
CA ARG A 134 -5.19 -7.63 5.76
C ARG A 134 -5.43 -8.56 4.56
N ASP A 135 -6.05 -9.72 4.77
CA ASP A 135 -6.32 -10.65 3.66
C ASP A 135 -7.31 -10.10 2.63
N ALA A 136 -8.38 -9.42 3.07
CA ALA A 136 -9.34 -8.78 2.19
C ALA A 136 -8.70 -7.62 1.42
N VAL A 137 -7.90 -6.80 2.11
CA VAL A 137 -7.16 -5.69 1.49
C VAL A 137 -6.10 -6.19 0.51
N ARG A 138 -5.43 -7.32 0.80
CA ARG A 138 -4.50 -7.96 -0.14
C ARG A 138 -5.22 -8.32 -1.45
N GLY A 139 -6.42 -8.90 -1.38
CA GLY A 139 -7.24 -9.19 -2.56
C GLY A 139 -7.57 -7.93 -3.38
N LEU A 140 -7.86 -6.81 -2.71
CA LEU A 140 -8.04 -5.52 -3.38
C LEU A 140 -6.75 -5.00 -4.03
N VAL A 141 -5.60 -5.08 -3.34
CA VAL A 141 -4.30 -4.69 -3.88
C VAL A 141 -3.95 -5.51 -5.11
N ASP A 142 -4.18 -6.82 -5.09
CA ASP A 142 -3.91 -7.71 -6.22
C ASP A 142 -4.83 -7.41 -7.41
N GLY A 143 -6.11 -7.11 -7.15
CA GLY A 143 -7.04 -6.67 -8.20
C GLY A 143 -6.68 -5.32 -8.81
N LEU A 144 -6.25 -4.35 -7.98
CA LEU A 144 -5.75 -3.05 -8.43
C LEU A 144 -4.47 -3.19 -9.26
N ARG A 145 -3.53 -4.02 -8.80
CA ARG A 145 -2.31 -4.37 -9.53
C ARG A 145 -2.67 -4.89 -10.91
N ALA A 146 -3.50 -5.94 -10.98
CA ALA A 146 -3.87 -6.58 -12.24
C ALA A 146 -4.48 -5.61 -13.25
N GLY A 147 -5.33 -4.68 -12.80
CA GLY A 147 -5.91 -3.65 -13.67
C GLY A 147 -4.90 -2.56 -14.08
N ALA A 148 -4.11 -2.05 -13.13
CA ALA A 148 -3.17 -0.96 -13.37
C ALA A 148 -1.94 -1.36 -14.22
N THR A 149 -1.61 -2.66 -14.26
CA THR A 149 -0.46 -3.18 -15.03
C THR A 149 -0.83 -3.70 -16.42
N ALA A 150 -2.02 -3.36 -16.94
CA ALA A 150 -2.46 -3.78 -18.27
C ALA A 150 -1.67 -3.10 -19.42
N ALA A 151 -1.15 -1.90 -19.18
CA ALA A 151 -0.33 -1.19 -20.15
C ALA A 151 1.09 -1.77 -20.23
N ARG A 152 1.67 -1.78 -21.44
CA ARG A 152 3.08 -2.16 -21.63
C ARG A 152 4.00 -1.23 -20.84
N PRO A 153 5.14 -1.72 -20.32
CA PRO A 153 6.12 -0.88 -19.63
C PRO A 153 6.53 0.35 -20.45
N SER A 154 6.56 1.52 -19.81
CA SER A 154 7.06 2.75 -20.41
C SER A 154 8.56 2.63 -20.74
N PRO A 155 9.19 3.56 -21.47
CA PRO A 155 10.65 3.56 -21.62
C PRO A 155 11.40 3.48 -20.28
N ARG A 156 10.94 4.18 -19.25
CA ARG A 156 11.54 4.11 -17.90
C ARG A 156 11.22 2.80 -17.20
N GLY A 157 10.00 2.30 -17.35
CA GLY A 157 9.61 0.97 -16.87
C GLY A 157 10.48 -0.13 -17.45
N ARG A 158 10.77 -0.08 -18.77
CA ARG A 158 11.68 -1.01 -19.46
C ARG A 158 13.11 -0.91 -18.93
N SER A 159 13.65 0.30 -18.77
CA SER A 159 14.99 0.46 -18.16
C SER A 159 15.07 -0.12 -16.76
N LEU A 160 13.98 -0.03 -15.97
CA LEU A 160 13.91 -0.64 -14.65
C LEU A 160 13.87 -2.17 -14.72
N LEU A 161 13.10 -2.75 -15.64
CA LEU A 161 13.06 -4.20 -15.89
C LEU A 161 14.42 -4.73 -16.29
N GLU A 162 15.04 -4.11 -17.28
CA GLU A 162 16.36 -4.50 -17.77
C GLU A 162 17.40 -4.44 -16.64
N ALA A 163 17.37 -3.37 -15.83
CA ALA A 163 18.24 -3.24 -14.67
C ALA A 163 17.95 -4.32 -13.61
N GLY A 164 16.67 -4.63 -13.36
CA GLY A 164 16.22 -5.66 -12.44
C GLY A 164 16.70 -7.05 -12.85
N HIS A 165 16.45 -7.46 -14.10
CA HIS A 165 16.91 -8.74 -14.64
C HIS A 165 18.44 -8.85 -14.67
N ALA A 166 19.14 -7.80 -15.08
CA ALA A 166 20.60 -7.82 -15.16
C ALA A 166 21.30 -7.86 -13.79
N ARG A 167 20.61 -7.44 -12.72
CA ARG A 167 21.18 -7.32 -11.36
C ARG A 167 20.44 -8.15 -10.31
N ALA A 168 19.60 -9.08 -10.74
CA ALA A 168 18.87 -9.95 -9.83
C ALA A 168 19.84 -10.73 -8.93
N ASP A 169 19.72 -10.53 -7.62
CA ASP A 169 20.54 -11.17 -6.61
C ASP A 169 19.79 -12.38 -6.03
N THR A 170 20.40 -13.56 -6.14
CA THR A 170 19.85 -14.80 -5.55
C THR A 170 19.75 -14.72 -4.02
N ARG A 171 20.47 -13.78 -3.40
CA ARG A 171 20.44 -13.47 -1.96
C ARG A 171 19.57 -12.26 -1.62
N ALA A 172 18.71 -11.78 -2.53
CA ALA A 172 17.83 -10.65 -2.28
C ALA A 172 16.92 -10.81 -1.03
N LEU A 173 16.69 -12.04 -0.57
CA LEU A 173 15.91 -12.33 0.64
C LEU A 173 16.76 -12.64 1.89
N ASP A 174 18.08 -12.53 1.81
CA ASP A 174 18.98 -12.63 2.97
C ASP A 174 19.07 -11.30 3.71
N LEU A 175 17.99 -10.95 4.43
CA LEU A 175 17.84 -9.66 5.12
C LEU A 175 18.40 -9.67 6.55
N GLY A 176 18.96 -10.80 7.00
CA GLY A 176 19.32 -11.03 8.40
C GLY A 176 18.16 -11.50 9.28
N ARG A 177 18.49 -11.94 10.50
CA ARG A 177 17.55 -12.61 11.42
C ARG A 177 16.40 -11.72 11.88
N ASP A 178 16.62 -10.41 11.97
CA ASP A 178 15.62 -9.49 12.50
C ASP A 178 14.53 -9.11 11.47
N ASP A 179 14.73 -9.44 10.19
CA ASP A 179 13.86 -9.04 9.09
C ASP A 179 13.28 -10.24 8.32
N LEU A 180 13.23 -11.41 8.99
CA LEU A 180 12.56 -12.61 8.49
C LEU A 180 11.09 -12.38 8.12
N ALA A 181 10.40 -11.47 8.81
CA ALA A 181 9.02 -11.11 8.50
C ALA A 181 8.87 -10.48 7.11
N VAL A 182 9.78 -9.57 6.73
CA VAL A 182 9.77 -8.94 5.39
C VAL A 182 10.04 -9.99 4.31
N ALA A 183 11.02 -10.86 4.53
CA ALA A 183 11.28 -11.97 3.62
C ALA A 183 10.10 -12.96 3.55
N GLY A 184 9.37 -13.14 4.65
CA GLY A 184 8.13 -13.93 4.71
C GLY A 184 7.00 -13.31 3.88
N ASP A 185 6.79 -12.01 4.00
CA ASP A 185 5.81 -11.26 3.22
C ASP A 185 6.09 -11.36 1.71
N VAL A 186 7.36 -11.22 1.29
CA VAL A 186 7.75 -11.41 -0.11
C VAL A 186 7.41 -12.81 -0.57
N ARG A 187 7.80 -13.85 0.18
CA ARG A 187 7.50 -15.25 -0.18
C ARG A 187 6.02 -15.56 -0.23
N ASP A 188 5.20 -14.90 0.59
CA ASP A 188 3.75 -15.04 0.56
C ASP A 188 3.16 -14.46 -0.72
N VAL A 189 3.61 -13.29 -1.15
CA VAL A 189 3.17 -12.70 -2.42
C VAL A 189 3.68 -13.50 -3.62
N THR A 190 4.96 -13.90 -3.67
CA THR A 190 5.50 -14.67 -4.81
C THR A 190 4.84 -16.04 -4.97
N ARG A 191 4.26 -16.62 -3.92
CA ARG A 191 3.45 -17.85 -4.02
C ARG A 191 2.17 -17.65 -4.83
N HIS A 192 1.59 -16.45 -4.80
CA HIS A 192 0.36 -16.11 -5.53
C HIS A 192 0.64 -15.36 -6.84
N ALA A 193 1.86 -14.84 -7.01
CA ALA A 193 2.35 -14.18 -8.21
C ALA A 193 3.70 -14.80 -8.63
N PRO A 194 3.71 -15.98 -9.28
CA PRO A 194 4.95 -16.72 -9.57
C PRO A 194 5.89 -16.00 -10.55
N GLY A 195 5.40 -15.02 -11.31
CA GLY A 195 6.23 -14.16 -12.15
C GLY A 195 6.98 -13.08 -11.39
N LEU A 196 6.63 -12.81 -10.12
CA LEU A 196 7.27 -11.79 -9.30
C LEU A 196 8.59 -12.35 -8.74
N VAL A 197 9.71 -11.77 -9.16
CA VAL A 197 11.06 -12.21 -8.77
C VAL A 197 11.71 -11.15 -7.89
N PRO A 198 12.23 -11.51 -6.70
CA PRO A 198 13.08 -10.61 -5.92
C PRO A 198 14.36 -10.27 -6.70
N TRP A 199 14.57 -8.99 -6.99
CA TRP A 199 15.76 -8.52 -7.71
C TRP A 199 16.88 -8.09 -6.78
N ALA A 200 16.56 -7.37 -5.70
CA ALA A 200 17.56 -6.91 -4.76
C ALA A 200 16.94 -6.69 -3.39
N GLY A 201 17.71 -6.86 -2.34
CA GLY A 201 17.28 -6.54 -0.99
C GLY A 201 18.44 -6.10 -0.11
N HIS A 202 18.09 -5.54 1.04
CA HIS A 202 19.06 -5.22 2.09
C HIS A 202 18.43 -5.41 3.47
N GLY A 203 19.24 -5.86 4.42
CA GLY A 203 18.88 -5.84 5.83
C GLY A 203 18.85 -4.42 6.40
N ARG A 204 18.40 -4.30 7.65
CA ARG A 204 18.45 -3.03 8.39
C ARG A 204 19.89 -2.56 8.61
N ARG A 205 20.09 -1.24 8.60
CA ARG A 205 21.40 -0.62 8.81
C ARG A 205 21.27 0.63 9.67
N ARG A 206 22.15 0.79 10.67
CA ARG A 206 22.26 2.05 11.42
C ARG A 206 22.81 3.14 10.50
N VAL A 207 22.23 4.33 10.59
CA VAL A 207 22.59 5.48 9.77
C VAL A 207 23.02 6.66 10.64
N THR A 208 23.90 7.48 10.10
CA THR A 208 24.46 8.65 10.78
C THR A 208 23.86 9.91 10.18
N PRO A 209 23.37 10.88 10.97
CA PRO A 209 22.87 12.14 10.45
C PRO A 209 24.00 12.91 9.74
N LEU A 210 23.70 13.54 8.60
CA LEU A 210 24.66 14.39 7.87
C LEU A 210 24.90 15.72 8.57
N HIS A 211 23.86 16.25 9.22
CA HIS A 211 23.88 17.55 9.86
C HIS A 211 23.57 17.38 11.35
N GLY A 212 24.39 17.99 12.21
CA GLY A 212 24.18 18.03 13.65
C GLY A 212 25.44 18.37 14.43
N GLY A 213 25.31 19.21 15.46
CA GLY A 213 26.37 19.47 16.42
C GLY A 213 26.51 18.36 17.47
N VAL A 214 27.42 18.53 18.43
CA VAL A 214 27.72 17.55 19.50
C VAL A 214 26.45 17.10 20.26
N ALA A 215 25.51 18.01 20.50
CA ALA A 215 24.23 17.72 21.16
C ALA A 215 23.34 16.75 20.36
N GLN A 216 23.29 16.89 19.03
CA GLN A 216 22.54 15.99 18.15
C GLN A 216 23.24 14.63 18.02
N GLY A 217 24.57 14.60 18.05
CA GLY A 217 25.36 13.38 18.16
C GLY A 217 25.05 12.59 19.44
N LEU A 218 24.95 13.27 20.58
CA LEU A 218 24.55 12.67 21.87
C LEU A 218 23.12 12.10 21.84
N LEU A 219 22.17 12.82 21.25
CA LEU A 219 20.79 12.32 21.07
C LEU A 219 20.75 11.06 20.19
N HIS A 220 21.56 11.01 19.12
CA HIS A 220 21.66 9.82 18.26
C HIS A 220 22.39 8.65 18.93
N ALA A 221 23.30 8.91 19.86
CA ALA A 221 23.92 7.86 20.66
C ALA A 221 22.89 7.17 21.58
N LEU A 222 21.93 7.93 22.13
CA LEU A 222 20.85 7.40 22.98
C LEU A 222 19.69 6.78 22.17
N SER A 223 19.45 7.26 20.95
CA SER A 223 18.39 6.75 20.07
C SER A 223 18.89 6.70 18.61
N PRO A 224 19.59 5.62 18.23
CA PRO A 224 20.13 5.47 16.88
C PRO A 224 19.04 5.49 15.82
N ALA A 225 19.32 6.11 14.67
CA ALA A 225 18.48 6.01 13.49
C ALA A 225 18.87 4.76 12.69
N THR A 226 17.87 4.00 12.25
CA THR A 226 18.03 2.75 11.51
C THR A 226 17.21 2.81 10.24
N LEU A 227 17.89 2.68 9.09
CA LEU A 227 17.27 2.35 7.83
C LEU A 227 16.78 0.90 7.90
N GLN A 228 15.47 0.70 7.76
CA GLN A 228 14.83 -0.60 7.83
C GLN A 228 15.13 -1.45 6.59
N ALA A 229 14.95 -2.76 6.69
CA ALA A 229 15.14 -3.65 5.57
C ALA A 229 14.14 -3.35 4.43
N GLY A 230 14.58 -3.60 3.20
CA GLY A 230 13.78 -3.41 2.00
C GLY A 230 14.10 -4.46 0.94
N VAL A 231 13.09 -4.85 0.16
CA VAL A 231 13.22 -5.75 -1.00
C VAL A 231 12.55 -5.12 -2.21
N LEU A 232 13.27 -5.09 -3.32
CA LEU A 232 12.76 -4.79 -4.64
C LEU A 232 12.50 -6.12 -5.35
N ALA A 233 11.26 -6.35 -5.74
CA ALA A 233 10.87 -7.46 -6.59
C ALA A 233 10.15 -6.92 -7.82
N GLY A 234 10.16 -7.65 -8.92
CA GLY A 234 9.38 -7.26 -10.07
C GLY A 234 9.08 -8.41 -11.01
N ASP A 235 8.09 -8.17 -11.85
CA ASP A 235 7.72 -9.00 -12.99
C ASP A 235 7.67 -8.11 -14.24
N GLU A 236 7.22 -8.65 -15.36
CA GLU A 236 7.15 -7.93 -16.65
C GLU A 236 6.31 -6.63 -16.63
N ALA A 237 5.51 -6.37 -15.59
CA ALA A 237 4.53 -5.30 -15.61
C ALA A 237 4.57 -4.37 -14.37
N ALA A 238 5.13 -4.82 -13.24
CA ALA A 238 5.22 -4.04 -12.01
C ALA A 238 6.57 -4.17 -11.29
N LEU A 239 6.98 -3.09 -10.64
CA LEU A 239 7.89 -3.13 -9.50
C LEU A 239 7.05 -3.26 -8.23
N GLU A 240 7.47 -4.14 -7.33
CA GLU A 240 6.97 -4.22 -5.96
C GLU A 240 8.09 -3.96 -4.95
N VAL A 241 7.80 -3.08 -3.98
CA VAL A 241 8.71 -2.69 -2.91
C VAL A 241 8.14 -3.17 -1.58
N PHE A 242 8.91 -4.02 -0.89
CA PHE A 242 8.56 -4.56 0.41
C PHE A 242 9.45 -3.95 1.48
N GLY A 243 8.90 -3.74 2.68
CA GLY A 243 9.64 -3.14 3.78
C GLY A 243 8.81 -3.02 5.06
N ARG A 244 9.15 -2.00 5.84
CA ARG A 244 8.42 -1.62 7.06
C ARG A 244 7.55 -0.38 6.78
N HIS A 245 6.62 -0.07 7.70
CA HIS A 245 5.74 1.10 7.56
C HIS A 245 6.50 2.41 7.30
N GLU A 246 7.69 2.53 7.89
CA GLU A 246 8.63 3.63 7.70
C GLU A 246 10.01 3.11 7.32
N TRP A 247 10.70 3.84 6.44
CA TRP A 247 12.06 3.52 6.02
C TRP A 247 13.09 3.81 7.12
N LEU A 248 12.93 4.90 7.86
CA LEU A 248 13.89 5.38 8.86
C LEU A 248 13.21 5.49 10.22
N LEU A 249 13.66 4.68 11.18
CA LEU A 249 13.12 4.66 12.54
C LEU A 249 14.22 4.94 13.56
N ARG A 250 13.84 5.62 14.65
CA ARG A 250 14.74 5.87 15.78
C ARG A 250 14.42 4.93 16.95
N GLY A 251 15.47 4.52 17.66
CA GLY A 251 15.36 3.70 18.85
C GLY A 251 15.57 2.21 18.59
N ALA A 252 15.40 1.40 19.64
CA ALA A 252 15.77 -0.02 19.65
C ALA A 252 14.57 -0.98 19.67
N LYS A 253 13.34 -0.49 19.57
CA LYS A 253 12.15 -1.35 19.67
C LYS A 253 11.99 -2.19 18.40
N PRO A 254 11.68 -3.49 18.52
CA PRO A 254 11.25 -4.30 17.39
C PRO A 254 10.05 -3.65 16.69
N VAL A 255 10.08 -3.63 15.36
CA VAL A 255 9.05 -2.97 14.55
C VAL A 255 8.20 -4.05 13.90
N HIS A 256 7.01 -4.29 14.46
CA HIS A 256 6.04 -5.24 13.93
C HIS A 256 5.13 -4.57 12.89
N SER A 257 5.72 -4.23 11.75
CA SER A 257 4.99 -3.65 10.62
C SER A 257 5.44 -4.24 9.31
N ALA A 258 4.57 -4.18 8.31
CA ALA A 258 4.84 -4.52 6.93
C ALA A 258 4.38 -3.39 6.00
N SER A 259 5.07 -3.24 4.88
CA SER A 259 4.62 -2.40 3.78
C SER A 259 4.83 -3.13 2.45
N ARG A 260 3.86 -2.99 1.54
CA ARG A 260 3.95 -3.41 0.15
C ARG A 260 3.54 -2.23 -0.74
N THR A 261 4.42 -1.83 -1.65
CA THR A 261 4.11 -0.80 -2.64
C THR A 261 4.22 -1.39 -4.03
N VAL A 262 3.14 -1.37 -4.80
CA VAL A 262 3.08 -1.79 -6.20
C VAL A 262 3.18 -0.55 -7.08
N VAL A 263 4.12 -0.55 -8.01
CA VAL A 263 4.34 0.53 -8.98
C VAL A 263 4.21 -0.04 -10.40
N PRO A 264 3.12 0.25 -11.13
CA PRO A 264 2.96 -0.17 -12.52
C PRO A 264 4.03 0.45 -13.41
N LEU A 265 4.71 -0.38 -14.20
CA LEU A 265 5.81 0.06 -15.04
C LEU A 265 5.35 0.82 -16.29
N GLY A 266 4.09 0.60 -16.71
CA GLY A 266 3.49 1.31 -17.84
C GLY A 266 3.30 2.81 -17.60
N GLY A 267 3.16 3.22 -16.34
CA GLY A 267 2.95 4.62 -15.94
C GLY A 267 4.20 5.34 -15.43
N LEU A 268 5.38 4.71 -15.43
CA LEU A 268 6.58 5.31 -14.85
C LEU A 268 7.17 6.37 -15.79
N ASP A 269 7.25 7.62 -15.34
CA ASP A 269 7.71 8.77 -16.13
C ASP A 269 9.18 9.12 -15.87
N ALA A 270 9.64 8.95 -14.63
CA ALA A 270 11.04 9.18 -14.26
C ALA A 270 11.48 8.31 -13.08
N ILE A 271 12.79 8.11 -13.00
CA ILE A 271 13.48 7.51 -11.86
C ILE A 271 14.62 8.47 -11.52
N GLU A 272 14.53 9.11 -10.36
CA GLU A 272 15.54 10.02 -9.85
C GLU A 272 16.29 9.32 -8.72
N VAL A 273 17.61 9.42 -8.70
CA VAL A 273 18.44 8.78 -7.66
C VAL A 273 19.41 9.82 -7.13
N GLY A 274 19.42 10.01 -5.81
CA GLY A 274 20.29 10.97 -5.15
C GLY A 274 20.52 10.66 -3.68
N PRO A 275 21.50 11.32 -3.04
CA PRO A 275 21.77 11.12 -1.62
C PRO A 275 20.59 11.59 -0.76
N HIS A 276 20.35 10.90 0.35
CA HIS A 276 19.35 11.33 1.33
C HIS A 276 19.81 12.62 2.02
N PRO A 277 18.95 13.66 2.12
CA PRO A 277 19.38 14.98 2.61
C PRO A 277 19.79 14.99 4.09
N GLY A 278 19.28 14.05 4.88
CA GLY A 278 19.49 13.99 6.33
C GLY A 278 20.46 12.92 6.84
N TYR A 279 20.84 11.92 6.04
CA TYR A 279 21.55 10.73 6.55
C TYR A 279 22.62 10.25 5.58
N ALA A 280 23.83 10.03 6.10
CA ALA A 280 24.97 9.56 5.33
C ALA A 280 24.79 8.09 4.95
N GLY A 281 25.25 7.72 3.75
CA GLY A 281 25.19 6.35 3.26
C GLY A 281 23.77 5.86 2.94
N VAL A 282 22.80 6.77 2.79
CA VAL A 282 21.42 6.48 2.37
C VAL A 282 21.16 7.19 1.05
N VAL A 283 20.55 6.47 0.12
CA VAL A 283 20.14 6.97 -1.19
C VAL A 283 18.61 6.97 -1.24
N VAL A 284 18.04 8.02 -1.84
CA VAL A 284 16.62 8.09 -2.19
C VAL A 284 16.50 7.84 -3.69
N ALA A 285 15.80 6.77 -4.05
CA ALA A 285 15.32 6.58 -5.41
C ALA A 285 13.85 6.96 -5.47
N ARG A 286 13.55 8.01 -6.23
CA ARG A 286 12.19 8.51 -6.42
C ARG A 286 11.65 8.04 -7.75
N LEU A 287 10.55 7.30 -7.68
CA LEU A 287 9.77 6.85 -8.82
C LEU A 287 8.66 7.87 -9.07
N VAL A 288 8.60 8.43 -10.27
CA VAL A 288 7.66 9.50 -10.64
C VAL A 288 6.67 8.99 -11.67
N ALA A 289 5.39 9.22 -11.45
CA ALA A 289 4.30 8.91 -12.36
C ALA A 289 3.22 10.00 -12.26
N GLY A 290 3.22 10.93 -13.22
CA GLY A 290 2.49 12.19 -13.16
C GLY A 290 2.97 13.03 -11.97
N SER A 291 2.03 13.46 -11.15
CA SER A 291 2.27 14.18 -9.89
C SER A 291 2.65 13.25 -8.73
N ALA A 292 2.41 11.94 -8.85
CA ALA A 292 2.74 10.98 -7.79
C ALA A 292 4.25 10.75 -7.69
N ARG A 293 4.71 10.59 -6.45
CA ARG A 293 6.11 10.29 -6.10
C ARG A 293 6.15 9.16 -5.09
N VAL A 294 6.90 8.10 -5.41
CA VAL A 294 7.20 7.00 -4.49
C VAL A 294 8.69 7.02 -4.19
N ASP A 295 9.03 7.31 -2.92
CA ASP A 295 10.42 7.32 -2.46
C ASP A 295 10.79 5.95 -1.88
N VAL A 296 11.86 5.37 -2.43
CA VAL A 296 12.47 4.11 -1.99
C VAL A 296 13.85 4.44 -1.42
N LEU A 297 14.04 4.15 -0.13
CA LEU A 297 15.30 4.42 0.55
C LEU A 297 16.14 3.14 0.62
N VAL A 298 17.38 3.22 0.17
CA VAL A 298 18.31 2.09 0.13
C VAL A 298 19.69 2.50 0.63
N PRO A 299 20.51 1.57 1.16
CA PRO A 299 21.88 1.86 1.51
C PRO A 299 22.67 2.23 0.25
N GLU A 300 23.51 3.24 0.36
CA GLU A 300 24.49 3.56 -0.66
C GLU A 300 25.38 2.34 -0.96
N ALA A 301 25.75 2.20 -2.23
CA ALA A 301 26.48 1.05 -2.79
C ALA A 301 25.86 -0.35 -2.58
N SER A 302 24.59 -0.46 -2.15
CA SER A 302 23.88 -1.74 -2.11
C SER A 302 23.49 -2.24 -3.51
N ALA A 303 23.13 -3.53 -3.63
CA ALA A 303 22.58 -4.09 -4.87
C ALA A 303 21.33 -3.33 -5.35
N ALA A 304 20.44 -2.97 -4.40
CA ALA A 304 19.25 -2.18 -4.68
C ALA A 304 19.60 -0.77 -5.22
N HIS A 305 20.60 -0.11 -4.63
CA HIS A 305 21.12 1.15 -5.17
C HIS A 305 21.67 0.99 -6.59
N GLY A 306 22.49 -0.03 -6.84
CA GLY A 306 23.05 -0.30 -8.17
C GLY A 306 21.98 -0.55 -9.24
N LEU A 307 20.91 -1.26 -8.88
CA LEU A 307 19.74 -1.49 -9.73
C LEU A 307 19.04 -0.17 -10.07
N LEU A 308 18.68 0.62 -9.05
CA LEU A 308 17.94 1.87 -9.23
C LEU A 308 18.75 2.92 -10.00
N ALA A 309 20.06 3.03 -9.71
CA ALA A 309 20.96 3.92 -10.43
C ALA A 309 21.13 3.55 -11.91
N ALA A 310 21.21 2.24 -12.22
CA ALA A 310 21.25 1.77 -13.59
C ALA A 310 19.94 2.07 -14.34
N ALA A 311 18.79 1.83 -13.71
CA ALA A 311 17.48 2.15 -14.28
C ALA A 311 17.32 3.65 -14.58
N ALA A 312 17.76 4.52 -13.67
CA ALA A 312 17.74 5.97 -13.86
C ALA A 312 18.61 6.44 -15.04
N SER A 313 19.71 5.73 -15.29
CA SER A 313 20.66 6.05 -16.37
C SER A 313 20.26 5.45 -17.72
N GLY A 314 19.57 4.31 -17.73
CA GLY A 314 19.25 3.50 -18.92
C GLY A 314 18.45 4.25 -19.98
N ALA A 315 17.42 5.01 -19.59
CA ALA A 315 16.57 5.74 -20.53
C ALA A 315 17.14 7.10 -20.97
N ARG A 316 18.46 7.29 -20.90
CA ARG A 316 19.18 8.38 -21.61
C ARG A 316 19.87 7.89 -22.89
N ARG A 317 19.81 6.59 -23.18
CA ARG A 317 20.28 5.97 -24.44
C ARG A 317 19.10 5.65 -25.32
#